data_AF-A0A8B4Q9Q0-F1
#
_entry.id   AF-A0A8B4Q9Q0-F1
#
_cell.length_a   1.000
_cell.length_b   1.000
_cell.length_c   1.000
_cell.angle_alpha   90.00
_cell.angle_beta   90.00
_cell.angle_gamma   90.00
#
_symmetry.space_group_name_H-M   'P 1'
#
loop_
_entity.id
_entity.type
_entity.pdbx_description
1 polymer ?
#
loop_
_entity_poly.entity_id
_entity_poly.type
_entity_poly.pdbx_seq_one_letter_code
_entity_poly.pdbx_strand_id
1 'polypeptide(L)'
;MMANLTLYASIEDTSTIESILFESMANYVIQQDGESMIILKKGLFKKKQICTIHIKERIEDEDPNQFTGGFVGYLAAELIGETELKEKILFQAVHVNTMISFQVEEAEVEDFWPNLIAATEKIGGLLFLPSGYILDSTGTELVDPDGKIVADDVQVIVAEKETKVAEESIARRRATQAVLSANKIPYIDHLPLLPDSKSVHLKSAEEIARRVSAMLIITQFVREIIVDEKPENIKASRRIAEVFLNRYGVKMNLTPAEEAFLQQEEYTKQQLVDKMWLFEAAWTMLWSVNLVDLLPEPTNICDVEAVLNLLTSYTNIGEMLVDVELRPADEILDHMDENYSYHWACVEARVNGETAPALLDEGVVLERQRAFNWLTQLQNEAWDEVTISS
;
A
#
# COMPACT_ATOMS: atom_id res chain seq x y z
N MET A 1 25.33 -8.19 -28.79
CA MET A 1 24.60 -7.56 -27.67
C MET A 1 23.23 -8.22 -27.60
N MET A 2 22.62 -8.31 -26.42
CA MET A 2 21.28 -8.87 -26.26
C MET A 2 20.29 -7.74 -26.00
N ALA A 3 19.17 -7.74 -26.69
CA ALA A 3 18.01 -6.90 -26.41
C ALA A 3 17.06 -7.66 -25.48
N ASN A 4 16.67 -7.03 -24.37
CA ASN A 4 15.76 -7.62 -23.39
C ASN A 4 14.34 -7.08 -23.60
N LEU A 5 13.48 -7.86 -24.24
CA LEU A 5 12.08 -7.52 -24.46
C LEU A 5 11.29 -8.21 -23.34
N THR A 6 10.46 -7.49 -22.59
CA THR A 6 9.74 -8.10 -21.45
C THR A 6 8.23 -7.91 -21.62
N LEU A 7 7.49 -9.01 -21.63
CA LEU A 7 6.04 -9.01 -21.56
C LEU A 7 5.61 -9.12 -20.10
N TYR A 8 4.85 -8.15 -19.64
CA TYR A 8 4.16 -8.15 -18.35
C TYR A 8 2.71 -8.56 -18.58
N ALA A 9 2.35 -9.75 -18.12
CA ALA A 9 1.06 -10.38 -18.41
C ALA A 9 0.31 -10.77 -17.13
N SER A 10 -1.01 -10.77 -17.24
CA SER A 10 -1.94 -11.28 -16.23
C SER A 10 -2.66 -12.48 -16.84
N ILE A 11 -2.28 -13.69 -16.41
CA ILE A 11 -2.65 -14.94 -17.09
C ILE A 11 -3.44 -15.83 -16.14
N GLU A 12 -4.56 -16.38 -16.62
CA GLU A 12 -5.42 -17.29 -15.85
C GLU A 12 -4.71 -18.64 -15.60
N ASP A 13 -4.22 -19.27 -16.66
CA ASP A 13 -3.51 -20.54 -16.65
C ASP A 13 -2.15 -20.42 -17.37
N THR A 14 -1.08 -20.31 -16.58
CA THR A 14 0.30 -20.15 -17.08
C THR A 14 0.81 -21.39 -17.81
N SER A 15 0.20 -22.56 -17.62
CA SER A 15 0.59 -23.79 -18.33
C SER A 15 0.36 -23.71 -19.84
N THR A 16 -0.46 -22.76 -20.30
CA THR A 16 -0.72 -22.52 -21.72
C THR A 16 0.43 -21.81 -22.44
N ILE A 17 1.30 -21.09 -21.73
CA ILE A 17 2.32 -20.21 -22.30
C ILE A 17 3.29 -21.00 -23.18
N GLU A 18 3.79 -22.14 -22.71
CA GLU A 18 4.72 -22.96 -23.48
C GLU A 18 4.10 -23.33 -24.83
N SER A 19 2.86 -23.82 -24.83
CA SER A 19 2.16 -24.22 -26.07
C SER A 19 1.98 -23.07 -27.05
N ILE A 20 1.68 -21.86 -26.54
CA ILE A 20 1.56 -20.65 -27.35
C ILE A 20 2.91 -20.30 -27.97
N LEU A 21 4.00 -20.34 -27.20
CA LEU A 21 5.35 -20.06 -27.70
C LEU A 21 5.78 -21.08 -28.76
N PHE A 22 5.51 -22.38 -28.54
CA PHE A 22 5.78 -23.43 -29.52
C PHE A 22 5.04 -23.22 -30.84
N GLU A 23 3.79 -22.79 -30.78
CA GLU A 23 2.98 -22.51 -31.97
C GLU A 23 3.46 -21.24 -32.69
N SER A 24 3.65 -20.14 -31.96
CA SER A 24 4.01 -18.84 -32.53
C SER A 24 5.47 -18.78 -33.02
N MET A 25 6.34 -19.70 -32.58
CA MET A 25 7.75 -19.78 -32.98
C MET A 25 8.07 -21.05 -33.78
N ALA A 26 7.10 -21.61 -34.50
CA ALA A 26 7.22 -22.88 -35.23
C ALA A 26 8.33 -22.89 -36.32
N ASN A 27 8.79 -21.72 -36.77
CA ASN A 27 9.91 -21.55 -37.69
C ASN A 27 11.29 -21.81 -37.03
N TYR A 28 11.39 -21.74 -35.71
CA TYR A 28 12.60 -22.00 -34.94
C TYR A 28 12.66 -23.42 -34.37
N VAL A 29 13.80 -23.77 -33.78
CA VAL A 29 13.89 -24.94 -32.91
C VAL A 29 13.93 -24.43 -31.47
N ILE A 30 12.97 -24.87 -30.66
CA ILE A 30 12.91 -24.56 -29.23
C ILE A 30 13.52 -25.73 -28.45
N GLN A 31 14.36 -25.43 -27.48
CA GLN A 31 14.95 -26.41 -26.55
C GLN A 31 14.74 -25.95 -25.12
N GLN A 32 14.28 -26.84 -24.25
CA GLN A 32 14.25 -26.58 -22.82
C GLN A 32 15.67 -26.64 -22.25
N ASP A 33 16.03 -25.65 -21.43
CA ASP A 33 17.27 -25.63 -20.64
C ASP A 33 16.97 -25.16 -19.21
N GLY A 34 16.76 -26.13 -18.32
CA GLY A 34 16.28 -25.87 -16.96
C GLY A 34 14.93 -25.16 -16.95
N GLU A 35 14.89 -23.99 -16.32
CA GLU A 35 13.71 -23.10 -16.21
C GLU A 35 13.60 -22.11 -17.39
N SER A 36 14.44 -22.25 -18.42
CA SER A 36 14.47 -21.38 -19.58
C SER A 36 14.23 -22.12 -20.89
N MET A 37 13.81 -21.40 -21.92
CA MET A 37 13.69 -21.91 -23.29
C MET A 37 14.71 -21.24 -24.19
N ILE A 38 15.45 -22.05 -24.95
CA ILE A 38 16.43 -21.59 -25.93
C ILE A 38 15.83 -21.67 -27.33
N ILE A 39 15.83 -20.55 -28.03
CA ILE A 39 15.39 -20.44 -29.42
C ILE A 39 16.60 -20.51 -30.35
N LEU A 40 16.59 -21.50 -31.25
CA LEU A 40 17.64 -21.74 -32.22
C LEU A 40 17.16 -21.48 -33.66
N LYS A 41 17.86 -20.62 -34.39
CA LYS A 41 17.70 -20.41 -35.83
C LYS A 41 18.37 -21.55 -36.61
N LYS A 42 17.64 -22.13 -37.56
CA LYS A 42 18.16 -23.16 -38.46
C LYS A 42 19.11 -22.50 -39.48
N GLY A 43 20.36 -22.92 -39.50
CA GLY A 43 21.36 -22.50 -40.49
C GLY A 43 21.82 -23.67 -41.38
N LEU A 44 22.49 -23.36 -42.49
CA LEU A 44 22.99 -24.34 -43.47
C LEU A 44 23.98 -25.36 -42.90
N PHE A 45 24.70 -25.02 -41.82
CA PHE A 45 25.75 -25.86 -41.23
C PHE A 45 25.61 -26.12 -39.73
N LYS A 46 24.98 -25.20 -38.98
CA LYS A 46 24.73 -25.34 -37.55
C LYS A 46 23.53 -24.53 -37.12
N LYS A 47 22.91 -24.95 -36.02
CA LYS A 47 21.91 -24.15 -35.31
C LYS A 47 22.63 -23.03 -34.57
N LYS A 48 22.06 -21.82 -34.59
CA LYS A 48 22.55 -20.65 -33.86
C LYS A 48 21.52 -20.30 -32.80
N GLN A 49 21.93 -20.15 -31.54
CA GLN A 49 21.09 -19.58 -30.51
C GLN A 49 20.89 -18.10 -30.78
N ILE A 50 19.63 -17.68 -30.80
CA ILE A 50 19.26 -16.29 -31.09
C ILE A 50 18.43 -15.66 -29.98
N CYS A 51 17.77 -16.46 -29.15
CA CYS A 51 17.00 -15.96 -28.03
C CYS A 51 17.00 -16.95 -26.86
N THR A 52 16.99 -16.42 -25.64
CA THR A 52 16.65 -17.15 -24.42
C THR A 52 15.39 -16.53 -23.83
N ILE A 53 14.42 -17.37 -23.48
CA ILE A 53 13.15 -16.96 -22.87
C ILE A 53 13.14 -17.43 -21.41
N HIS A 54 12.82 -16.50 -20.51
CA HIS A 54 12.58 -16.78 -19.09
C HIS A 54 11.14 -16.45 -18.76
N ILE A 55 10.47 -17.34 -18.03
CA ILE A 55 9.12 -17.12 -17.50
C ILE A 55 9.23 -17.08 -15.98
N LYS A 56 8.70 -16.04 -15.36
CA LYS A 56 8.58 -15.91 -13.92
C LYS A 56 7.11 -15.74 -13.55
N GLU A 57 6.64 -16.52 -12.60
CA GLU A 57 5.30 -16.39 -12.02
C GLU A 57 5.39 -15.68 -10.67
N ARG A 58 4.40 -14.84 -10.39
CA ARG A 58 4.26 -14.13 -9.12
C ARG A 58 3.81 -15.12 -8.06
N ILE A 59 4.51 -15.15 -6.93
CA ILE A 59 4.07 -15.96 -5.79
C ILE A 59 2.92 -15.24 -5.08
N GLU A 60 2.11 -16.00 -4.34
CA GLU A 60 1.03 -15.46 -3.52
C GLU A 60 1.59 -14.39 -2.55
N ASP A 61 0.85 -13.28 -2.41
CA ASP A 61 1.19 -12.11 -1.58
C ASP A 61 2.48 -11.34 -1.94
N GLU A 62 3.16 -11.64 -3.06
CA GLU A 62 4.27 -10.81 -3.53
C GLU A 62 3.76 -9.47 -4.06
N ASP A 63 4.30 -8.36 -3.52
CA ASP A 63 3.98 -7.02 -4.00
C ASP A 63 4.15 -6.91 -5.53
N PRO A 64 3.16 -6.37 -6.27
CA PRO A 64 3.24 -6.27 -7.72
C PRO A 64 4.47 -5.50 -8.24
N ASN A 65 4.88 -4.44 -7.55
CA ASN A 65 6.02 -3.64 -7.97
C ASN A 65 7.34 -4.36 -7.73
N GLN A 66 7.47 -5.06 -6.60
CA GLN A 66 8.59 -5.96 -6.31
C GLN A 66 8.68 -7.07 -7.36
N PHE A 67 7.56 -7.75 -7.64
CA PHE A 67 7.51 -8.83 -8.62
C PHE A 67 7.98 -8.38 -10.00
N THR A 68 7.47 -7.23 -10.45
CA THR A 68 7.77 -6.63 -11.77
C THR A 68 9.12 -5.92 -11.85
N GLY A 69 9.95 -5.99 -10.79
CA GLY A 69 11.28 -5.39 -10.78
C GLY A 69 11.28 -3.86 -10.85
N GLY A 70 10.22 -3.22 -10.32
CA GLY A 70 10.07 -1.77 -10.30
C GLY A 70 9.23 -1.18 -11.44
N PHE A 71 8.73 -2.01 -12.38
CA PHE A 71 8.00 -1.52 -13.55
C PHE A 71 6.69 -0.79 -13.16
N VAL A 72 5.94 -1.30 -12.20
CA VAL A 72 4.71 -0.65 -11.70
C VAL A 72 5.02 0.74 -11.13
N GLY A 73 6.06 0.86 -10.32
CA GLY A 73 6.50 2.12 -9.72
C GLY A 73 7.01 3.11 -10.77
N TYR A 74 7.73 2.63 -11.78
CA TYR A 74 8.11 3.43 -12.95
C TYR A 74 6.89 4.00 -13.67
N LEU A 75 5.86 3.19 -13.95
CA LEU A 75 4.63 3.68 -14.60
C LEU A 75 3.88 4.71 -13.74
N ALA A 76 3.79 4.46 -12.43
CA ALA A 76 3.12 5.38 -11.52
C ALA A 76 3.80 6.77 -11.51
N ALA A 77 5.14 6.79 -11.51
CA ALA A 77 5.94 8.00 -11.44
C ALA A 77 6.06 8.73 -12.80
N GLU A 78 6.32 8.01 -13.89
CA GLU A 78 6.80 8.61 -15.14
C GLU A 78 5.72 8.77 -16.22
N LEU A 79 4.55 8.13 -16.08
CA LEU A 79 3.50 8.26 -17.11
C LEU A 79 2.89 9.67 -17.15
N ILE A 80 2.90 10.25 -18.36
CA ILE A 80 2.33 11.55 -18.71
C ILE A 80 1.21 11.35 -19.73
N GLY A 81 -0.01 11.78 -19.41
CA GLY A 81 -1.15 11.64 -20.32
C GLY A 81 -2.49 11.85 -19.62
N GLU A 82 -3.57 11.48 -20.29
CA GLU A 82 -4.90 11.51 -19.70
C GLU A 82 -5.02 10.53 -18.53
N THR A 83 -5.67 10.97 -17.44
CA THR A 83 -5.81 10.20 -16.20
C THR A 83 -6.44 8.83 -16.44
N GLU A 84 -7.50 8.74 -17.24
CA GLU A 84 -8.18 7.48 -17.53
C GLU A 84 -7.26 6.45 -18.19
N LEU A 85 -6.45 6.88 -19.16
CA LEU A 85 -5.51 5.99 -19.85
C LEU A 85 -4.36 5.56 -18.93
N LYS A 86 -3.87 6.48 -18.09
CA LYS A 86 -2.87 6.17 -17.07
C LYS A 86 -3.38 5.13 -16.08
N GLU A 87 -4.62 5.29 -15.61
CA GLU A 87 -5.28 4.36 -14.70
C GLU A 87 -5.46 2.98 -15.34
N LYS A 88 -5.85 2.89 -16.62
CA LYS A 88 -5.95 1.61 -17.34
C LYS A 88 -4.60 0.88 -17.44
N ILE A 89 -3.53 1.58 -17.84
CA ILE A 89 -2.18 0.99 -17.95
C ILE A 89 -1.68 0.54 -16.57
N LEU A 90 -1.83 1.39 -15.55
CA LEU A 90 -1.41 1.09 -14.19
C LEU A 90 -2.21 -0.07 -13.61
N PHE A 91 -3.54 -0.10 -13.82
CA PHE A 91 -4.42 -1.17 -13.39
C PHE A 91 -3.98 -2.51 -13.98
N GLN A 92 -3.67 -2.57 -15.28
CA GLN A 92 -3.14 -3.81 -15.85
C GLN A 92 -1.79 -4.19 -15.24
N ALA A 93 -0.88 -3.23 -15.04
CA ALA A 93 0.44 -3.48 -14.48
C ALA A 93 0.43 -4.01 -13.04
N VAL A 94 -0.45 -3.50 -12.17
CA VAL A 94 -0.55 -3.99 -10.76
C VAL A 94 -1.13 -5.40 -10.66
N HIS A 95 -1.88 -5.85 -11.67
CA HIS A 95 -2.44 -7.21 -11.74
C HIS A 95 -1.57 -8.18 -12.56
N VAL A 96 -0.33 -7.81 -12.88
CA VAL A 96 0.62 -8.69 -13.55
C VAL A 96 1.02 -9.82 -12.60
N ASN A 97 0.77 -11.06 -13.03
CA ASN A 97 1.14 -12.27 -12.30
C ASN A 97 2.20 -13.10 -13.04
N THR A 98 2.57 -12.71 -14.26
CA THR A 98 3.55 -13.42 -15.09
C THR A 98 4.44 -12.44 -15.84
N MET A 99 5.76 -12.65 -15.78
CA MET A 99 6.74 -11.96 -16.62
C MET A 99 7.37 -12.93 -17.61
N ILE A 100 7.42 -12.54 -18.88
CA ILE A 100 8.10 -13.29 -19.93
C ILE A 100 9.21 -12.42 -20.53
N SER A 101 10.46 -12.74 -20.23
CA SER A 101 11.62 -12.02 -20.74
C SER A 101 12.22 -12.74 -21.94
N PHE A 102 12.26 -12.07 -23.08
CA PHE A 102 12.90 -12.51 -24.31
C PHE A 102 14.24 -11.79 -24.45
N GLN A 103 15.34 -12.50 -24.18
CA GLN A 103 16.69 -12.01 -24.40
C GLN A 103 17.08 -12.38 -25.83
N VAL A 104 16.95 -11.46 -26.77
CA VAL A 104 17.17 -11.71 -28.21
C VAL A 104 18.50 -11.10 -28.63
N GLU A 105 19.27 -11.78 -29.47
CA GLU A 105 20.46 -11.18 -30.08
C GLU A 105 20.03 -9.99 -30.94
N GLU A 106 20.64 -8.81 -30.73
CA GLU A 106 20.21 -7.55 -31.34
C GLU A 106 20.09 -7.62 -32.88
N ALA A 107 21.01 -8.35 -33.54
CA ALA A 107 21.01 -8.56 -34.98
C ALA A 107 19.86 -9.46 -35.50
N GLU A 108 19.13 -10.13 -34.62
CA GLU A 108 18.04 -11.06 -34.93
C GLU A 108 16.68 -10.50 -34.51
N VAL A 109 16.61 -9.33 -33.85
CA VAL A 109 15.36 -8.75 -33.32
C VAL A 109 14.34 -8.51 -34.42
N GLU A 110 14.75 -7.95 -35.56
CA GLU A 110 13.85 -7.66 -36.69
C GLU A 110 13.22 -8.94 -37.26
N ASP A 111 14.02 -10.00 -37.45
CA ASP A 111 13.54 -11.30 -37.91
C ASP A 111 12.66 -12.01 -36.87
N PHE A 112 12.94 -11.81 -35.58
CA PHE A 112 12.22 -12.43 -34.48
C PHE A 112 10.86 -11.77 -34.20
N TRP A 113 10.77 -10.45 -34.46
CA TRP A 113 9.64 -9.60 -34.11
C TRP A 113 8.26 -10.16 -34.50
N PRO A 114 8.01 -10.69 -35.72
CA PRO A 114 6.69 -11.20 -36.07
C PRO A 114 6.23 -12.37 -35.19
N ASN A 115 7.17 -13.22 -34.75
CA ASN A 115 6.88 -14.39 -33.92
C ASN A 115 6.67 -13.98 -32.45
N LEU A 116 7.38 -12.94 -32.01
CA LEU A 116 7.13 -12.31 -30.71
C LEU A 116 5.71 -11.74 -30.67
N ILE A 117 5.32 -10.91 -31.66
CA ILE A 117 3.98 -10.33 -31.71
C ILE A 117 2.88 -11.40 -31.78
N ALA A 118 3.08 -12.45 -32.60
CA ALA A 118 2.14 -13.56 -32.67
C ALA A 118 2.01 -14.32 -31.33
N ALA A 119 3.04 -14.33 -30.49
CA ALA A 119 2.96 -14.88 -29.14
C ALA A 119 2.26 -13.90 -28.18
N THR A 120 2.67 -12.64 -28.16
CA THR A 120 2.10 -11.63 -27.26
C THR A 120 0.62 -11.40 -27.52
N GLU A 121 0.17 -11.43 -28.78
CA GLU A 121 -1.25 -11.26 -29.15
C GLU A 121 -2.14 -12.35 -28.55
N LYS A 122 -1.62 -13.58 -28.44
CA LYS A 122 -2.33 -14.72 -27.82
C LYS A 122 -2.27 -14.70 -26.30
N ILE A 123 -1.20 -14.14 -25.72
CA ILE A 123 -0.98 -14.11 -24.26
C ILE A 123 -1.68 -12.91 -23.62
N GLY A 124 -1.66 -11.75 -24.28
CA GLY A 124 -2.06 -10.47 -23.69
C GLY A 124 -0.96 -9.89 -22.78
N GLY A 125 -0.93 -8.56 -22.62
CA GLY A 125 0.01 -7.91 -21.72
C GLY A 125 0.57 -6.59 -22.23
N LEU A 126 1.49 -6.02 -21.44
CA LEU A 126 2.28 -4.85 -21.78
C LEU A 126 3.69 -5.30 -22.19
N LEU A 127 4.09 -5.00 -23.41
CA LEU A 127 5.43 -5.32 -23.92
C LEU A 127 6.35 -4.12 -23.74
N PHE A 128 7.33 -4.23 -22.84
CA PHE A 128 8.32 -3.19 -22.56
C PHE A 128 9.61 -3.45 -23.33
N LEU A 129 10.09 -2.41 -24.03
CA LEU A 129 11.31 -2.44 -24.83
C LEU A 129 12.49 -1.77 -24.12
N PRO A 130 13.75 -2.17 -24.39
CA PRO A 130 14.94 -1.50 -23.85
C PRO A 130 15.05 -0.01 -24.20
N SER A 131 14.38 0.42 -25.27
CA SER A 131 14.30 1.80 -25.71
C SER A 131 13.36 2.68 -24.86
N GLY A 132 12.58 2.09 -23.95
CA GLY A 132 11.60 2.79 -23.11
C GLY A 132 10.17 2.75 -23.63
N TYR A 133 9.95 2.32 -24.88
CA TYR A 133 8.59 2.13 -25.39
C TYR A 133 7.83 1.04 -24.63
N ILE A 134 6.54 1.28 -24.44
CA ILE A 134 5.58 0.28 -23.97
C ILE A 134 4.57 0.06 -25.08
N LEU A 135 4.43 -1.18 -25.51
CA LEU A 135 3.48 -1.60 -26.54
C LEU A 135 2.36 -2.44 -25.92
N ASP A 136 1.22 -2.48 -26.59
CA ASP A 136 0.18 -3.48 -26.31
C ASP A 136 0.58 -4.87 -26.83
N SER A 137 -0.29 -5.85 -26.60
CA SER A 137 -0.07 -7.23 -27.05
C SER A 137 -0.02 -7.42 -28.57
N THR A 138 -0.49 -6.45 -29.36
CA THR A 138 -0.47 -6.46 -30.83
C THR A 138 0.77 -5.76 -31.41
N GLY A 139 1.58 -5.13 -30.55
CA GLY A 139 2.75 -4.34 -30.95
C GLY A 139 2.42 -2.88 -31.28
N THR A 140 1.23 -2.40 -30.93
CA THR A 140 0.86 -0.99 -31.07
C THR A 140 1.46 -0.19 -29.91
N GLU A 141 2.02 0.98 -30.21
CA GLU A 141 2.62 1.87 -29.21
C GLU A 141 1.55 2.43 -28.26
N LEU A 142 1.74 2.19 -26.96
CA LEU A 142 0.94 2.78 -25.89
C LEU A 142 1.64 4.00 -25.29
N VAL A 143 2.94 3.87 -25.04
CA VAL A 143 3.75 4.88 -24.36
C VAL A 143 5.10 5.02 -25.08
N ASP A 144 5.52 6.26 -25.29
CA ASP A 144 6.84 6.58 -25.85
C ASP A 144 7.97 6.53 -24.78
N PRO A 145 9.25 6.61 -25.17
CA PRO A 145 10.38 6.58 -24.24
C PRO A 145 10.43 7.71 -23.21
N ASP A 146 9.72 8.81 -23.47
CA ASP A 146 9.63 9.95 -22.57
C ASP A 146 8.46 9.79 -21.57
N GLY A 147 7.80 8.63 -21.55
CA GLY A 147 6.70 8.30 -20.65
C GLY A 147 5.34 8.86 -21.10
N LYS A 148 5.25 9.45 -22.30
CA LYS A 148 4.00 10.02 -22.78
C LYS A 148 3.10 8.93 -23.37
N ILE A 149 1.86 8.89 -22.92
CA ILE A 149 0.81 8.03 -23.50
C ILE A 149 0.46 8.58 -24.89
N VAL A 150 0.65 7.75 -25.92
CA VAL A 150 0.42 8.09 -27.34
C VAL A 150 -0.78 7.37 -27.95
N ALA A 151 -1.32 6.35 -27.28
CA ALA A 151 -2.51 5.64 -27.71
C ALA A 151 -3.79 6.43 -27.44
N ASP A 152 -4.79 6.26 -28.32
CA ASP A 152 -6.13 6.83 -28.15
C ASP A 152 -6.98 6.06 -27.13
N ASP A 153 -6.71 4.75 -26.94
CA ASP A 153 -7.36 3.89 -25.95
C ASP A 153 -6.42 2.75 -25.52
N VAL A 154 -6.70 2.16 -24.36
CA VAL A 154 -5.94 1.04 -23.78
C VAL A 154 -6.91 -0.08 -23.44
N GLN A 155 -6.73 -1.25 -24.06
CA GLN A 155 -7.46 -2.44 -23.66
C GLN A 155 -6.81 -3.08 -22.44
N VAL A 156 -7.58 -3.15 -21.35
CA VAL A 156 -7.14 -3.79 -20.10
C VAL A 156 -7.37 -5.29 -20.19
N ILE A 157 -6.30 -6.06 -20.12
CA ILE A 157 -6.33 -7.53 -20.11
C ILE A 157 -5.80 -8.02 -18.76
N VAL A 158 -6.72 -8.47 -17.90
CA VAL A 158 -6.41 -8.98 -16.56
C VAL A 158 -7.13 -10.31 -16.35
N ALA A 159 -6.43 -11.29 -15.77
CA ALA A 159 -6.99 -12.59 -15.42
C ALA A 159 -8.09 -12.44 -14.35
N GLU A 160 -9.15 -13.24 -14.44
CA GLU A 160 -10.28 -13.13 -13.52
C GLU A 160 -9.83 -13.38 -12.08
N LYS A 161 -8.92 -14.34 -11.88
CA LYS A 161 -8.34 -14.63 -10.57
C LYS A 161 -7.62 -13.44 -9.92
N GLU A 162 -7.08 -12.51 -10.72
CA GLU A 162 -6.41 -11.30 -10.21
C GLU A 162 -7.41 -10.17 -9.93
N THR A 163 -8.63 -10.24 -10.47
CA THR A 163 -9.71 -9.26 -10.20
C THR A 163 -10.73 -9.76 -9.19
N LYS A 164 -10.58 -11.00 -8.69
CA LYS A 164 -11.45 -11.56 -7.67
C LYS A 164 -11.28 -10.80 -6.37
N VAL A 165 -12.16 -9.84 -6.18
CA VAL A 165 -12.38 -9.19 -4.89
C VAL A 165 -12.92 -10.24 -3.92
N ALA A 166 -12.28 -10.36 -2.75
CA ALA A 166 -12.71 -11.29 -1.72
C ALA A 166 -14.16 -11.02 -1.29
N GLU A 167 -14.93 -12.09 -1.07
CA GLU A 167 -16.31 -11.97 -0.57
C GLU A 167 -16.36 -11.24 0.76
N GLU A 168 -15.33 -11.42 1.61
CA GLU A 168 -15.15 -10.71 2.88
C GLU A 168 -15.08 -9.19 2.68
N SER A 169 -14.25 -8.72 1.74
CA SER A 169 -14.12 -7.29 1.41
C SER A 169 -15.43 -6.66 0.96
N ILE A 170 -16.20 -7.37 0.13
CA ILE A 170 -17.51 -6.90 -0.34
C ILE A 170 -18.53 -6.90 0.81
N ALA A 171 -18.54 -7.95 1.63
CA ALA A 171 -19.44 -8.08 2.76
C ALA A 171 -19.19 -6.98 3.80
N ARG A 172 -17.93 -6.70 4.11
CA ARG A 172 -17.49 -5.59 4.97
C ARG A 172 -18.04 -4.26 4.49
N ARG A 173 -17.76 -3.89 3.22
CA ARG A 173 -18.26 -2.63 2.67
C ARG A 173 -19.78 -2.52 2.72
N ARG A 174 -20.50 -3.61 2.44
CA ARG A 174 -21.98 -3.62 2.55
C ARG A 174 -22.45 -3.40 3.98
N ALA A 175 -21.76 -3.98 4.97
CA ALA A 175 -22.06 -3.75 6.38
C ALA A 175 -21.82 -2.28 6.76
N THR A 176 -20.67 -1.73 6.39
CA THR A 176 -20.33 -0.31 6.54
C THR A 176 -21.41 0.60 5.94
N GLN A 177 -21.78 0.39 4.67
CA GLN A 177 -22.81 1.17 3.99
C GLN A 177 -24.18 1.09 4.68
N ALA A 178 -24.53 -0.05 5.28
CA ALA A 178 -25.75 -0.18 6.06
C ALA A 178 -25.72 0.68 7.34
N VAL A 179 -24.58 0.72 8.05
CA VAL A 179 -24.36 1.59 9.21
C VAL A 179 -24.46 3.06 8.80
N LEU A 180 -23.75 3.47 7.74
CA LEU A 180 -23.79 4.85 7.25
C LEU A 180 -25.19 5.27 6.83
N SER A 181 -25.91 4.43 6.09
CA SER A 181 -27.28 4.69 5.67
C SER A 181 -28.23 4.86 6.85
N ALA A 182 -28.12 4.00 7.88
CA ALA A 182 -28.91 4.10 9.10
C ALA A 182 -28.66 5.41 9.86
N ASN A 183 -27.41 5.90 9.85
CA ASN A 183 -26.99 7.15 10.48
C ASN A 183 -27.13 8.39 9.57
N LYS A 184 -27.66 8.23 8.35
CA LYS A 184 -27.80 9.30 7.33
C LYS A 184 -26.47 9.98 6.99
N ILE A 185 -25.39 9.20 6.98
CA ILE A 185 -24.07 9.61 6.53
C ILE A 185 -23.97 9.27 5.03
N PRO A 186 -23.60 10.24 4.16
CA PRO A 186 -23.41 9.96 2.74
C PRO A 186 -22.24 9.01 2.54
N TYR A 187 -22.30 8.19 1.48
CA TYR A 187 -21.21 7.33 1.02
C TYR A 187 -21.25 7.19 -0.50
N ILE A 188 -20.17 6.71 -1.09
CA ILE A 188 -20.08 6.33 -2.51
C ILE A 188 -19.77 4.84 -2.67
N ASP A 189 -20.26 4.25 -3.76
CA ASP A 189 -20.13 2.81 -4.01
C ASP A 189 -18.74 2.40 -4.52
N HIS A 190 -17.96 3.35 -5.04
CA HIS A 190 -16.70 3.09 -5.75
C HIS A 190 -15.45 3.45 -4.95
N LEU A 191 -15.55 3.64 -3.63
CA LEU A 191 -14.35 3.68 -2.77
C LEU A 191 -13.60 2.34 -2.89
N PRO A 192 -12.26 2.35 -3.04
CA PRO A 192 -11.46 1.13 -3.00
C PRO A 192 -11.82 0.25 -1.81
N LEU A 193 -11.92 -1.06 -2.04
CA LEU A 193 -12.22 -2.03 -0.99
C LEU A 193 -10.94 -2.38 -0.24
N LEU A 194 -11.04 -2.52 1.08
CA LEU A 194 -9.96 -3.11 1.86
C LEU A 194 -9.80 -4.59 1.51
N PRO A 195 -8.56 -5.12 1.54
CA PRO A 195 -8.30 -6.53 1.23
C PRO A 195 -8.94 -7.50 2.24
N ASP A 196 -8.83 -8.80 1.95
CA ASP A 196 -9.26 -9.89 2.83
C ASP A 196 -8.36 -9.97 4.06
N SER A 197 -8.96 -10.28 5.22
CA SER A 197 -8.26 -10.40 6.49
C SER A 197 -7.09 -11.38 6.46
N LYS A 198 -7.13 -12.40 5.59
CA LYS A 198 -6.05 -13.40 5.45
C LYS A 198 -4.84 -12.88 4.69
N SER A 199 -5.02 -11.88 3.83
CA SER A 199 -3.94 -11.24 3.06
C SER A 199 -3.30 -10.06 3.77
N VAL A 200 -3.88 -9.58 4.88
CA VAL A 200 -3.34 -8.42 5.61
C VAL A 200 -2.31 -8.86 6.63
N HIS A 201 -1.19 -8.13 6.65
CA HIS A 201 -0.15 -8.30 7.66
C HIS A 201 -0.24 -7.19 8.69
N LEU A 202 -0.83 -7.49 9.84
CA LEU A 202 -0.90 -6.54 10.95
C LEU A 202 0.46 -6.35 11.63
N LYS A 203 0.68 -5.15 12.17
CA LYS A 203 1.71 -4.92 13.17
C LYS A 203 1.51 -5.86 14.35
N SER A 204 2.62 -6.39 14.88
CA SER A 204 2.54 -7.25 16.06
C SER A 204 2.06 -6.47 17.28
N ALA A 205 1.43 -7.18 18.23
CA ALA A 205 0.96 -6.59 19.48
C ALA A 205 2.09 -5.86 20.24
N GLU A 206 3.32 -6.39 20.15
CA GLU A 206 4.51 -5.76 20.73
C GLU A 206 4.89 -4.43 20.04
N GLU A 207 4.91 -4.40 18.71
CA GLU A 207 5.19 -3.16 17.96
C GLU A 207 4.17 -2.08 18.30
N ILE A 208 2.89 -2.46 18.37
CA ILE A 208 1.79 -1.54 18.70
C ILE A 208 1.94 -1.01 20.12
N ALA A 209 2.13 -1.88 21.12
CA ALA A 209 2.30 -1.49 22.52
C ALA A 209 3.49 -0.55 22.72
N ARG A 210 4.61 -0.80 22.04
CA ARG A 210 5.80 0.07 22.10
C ARG A 210 5.54 1.43 21.47
N ARG A 211 4.94 1.45 20.27
CA ARG A 211 4.62 2.68 19.55
C ARG A 211 3.66 3.55 20.36
N VAL A 212 2.55 2.97 20.83
CA VAL A 212 1.55 3.72 21.58
C VAL A 212 2.12 4.23 22.89
N SER A 213 2.95 3.47 23.60
CA SER A 213 3.63 3.95 24.80
C SER A 213 4.50 5.19 24.54
N ALA A 214 5.28 5.18 23.45
CA ALA A 214 6.08 6.34 23.07
C ALA A 214 5.20 7.55 22.74
N MET A 215 4.13 7.35 21.97
CA MET A 215 3.14 8.41 21.65
C MET A 215 2.57 9.03 22.91
N LEU A 216 2.07 8.21 23.85
CA LEU A 216 1.45 8.73 25.07
C LEU A 216 2.41 9.52 25.95
N ILE A 217 3.68 9.12 26.01
CA ILE A 217 4.70 9.88 26.75
C ILE A 217 4.95 11.24 26.08
N ILE A 218 5.02 11.29 24.75
CA ILE A 218 5.13 12.55 23.99
C ILE A 218 3.90 13.43 24.22
N THR A 219 2.70 12.85 24.13
CA THR A 219 1.47 13.64 24.27
C THR A 219 1.27 14.15 25.69
N GLN A 220 1.65 13.36 26.70
CA GLN A 220 1.67 13.83 28.08
C GLN A 220 2.68 14.98 28.29
N PHE A 221 3.86 14.89 27.69
CA PHE A 221 4.84 15.99 27.68
C PHE A 221 4.24 17.27 27.10
N VAL A 222 3.55 17.16 25.96
CA VAL A 222 2.88 18.29 25.29
C VAL A 222 1.78 18.90 26.17
N ARG A 223 0.96 18.06 26.83
CA ARG A 223 -0.08 18.52 27.76
C ARG A 223 0.49 19.38 28.88
N GLU A 224 1.62 18.97 29.47
CA GLU A 224 2.29 19.76 30.52
C GLU A 224 2.80 21.12 30.01
N ILE A 225 3.27 21.19 28.76
CA ILE A 225 3.70 22.46 28.15
C ILE A 225 2.52 23.40 27.91
N ILE A 226 1.39 22.87 27.43
CA ILE A 226 0.18 23.67 27.20
C ILE A 226 -0.33 24.29 28.52
N VAL A 227 -0.14 23.61 29.65
CA VAL A 227 -0.54 24.12 30.97
C VAL A 227 0.40 25.23 31.47
N ASP A 228 1.71 25.09 31.29
CA ASP A 228 2.69 26.15 31.62
C ASP A 228 3.83 26.19 30.57
N GLU A 229 3.78 27.20 29.69
CA GLU A 229 4.74 27.38 28.59
C GLU A 229 6.10 27.95 29.04
N LYS A 230 6.34 28.13 30.36
CA LYS A 230 7.62 28.66 30.84
C LYS A 230 8.80 27.73 30.53
N PRO A 231 9.98 28.28 30.19
CA PRO A 231 11.18 27.49 29.88
C PRO A 231 11.58 26.49 30.97
N GLU A 232 11.38 26.84 32.25
CA GLU A 232 11.63 25.94 33.38
C GLU A 232 10.68 24.73 33.40
N ASN A 233 9.41 24.92 33.06
CA ASN A 233 8.44 23.84 32.98
C ASN A 233 8.73 22.93 31.78
N ILE A 234 9.01 23.51 30.60
CA ILE A 234 9.43 22.75 29.41
C ILE A 234 10.62 21.84 29.73
N LYS A 235 11.65 22.36 30.41
CA LYS A 235 12.82 21.57 30.82
C LYS A 235 12.47 20.48 31.84
N ALA A 236 11.59 20.75 32.78
CA ALA A 236 11.14 19.77 33.77
C ALA A 236 10.32 18.65 33.11
N SER A 237 9.33 19.00 32.29
CA SER A 237 8.48 18.07 31.56
C SER A 237 9.28 17.19 30.61
N ARG A 238 10.31 17.73 29.94
CA ARG A 238 11.21 16.93 29.08
C ARG A 238 11.97 15.88 29.89
N ARG A 239 12.51 16.24 31.05
CA ARG A 239 13.20 15.29 31.93
C ARG A 239 12.26 14.19 32.41
N ILE A 240 11.01 14.54 32.71
CA ILE A 240 9.99 13.55 33.09
C ILE A 240 9.72 12.61 31.91
N ALA A 241 9.52 13.13 30.70
CA ALA A 241 9.33 12.32 29.50
C ALA A 241 10.51 11.37 29.27
N GLU A 242 11.76 11.85 29.38
CA GLU A 242 12.97 11.02 29.28
C GLU A 242 13.01 9.91 30.34
N VAL A 243 12.61 10.20 31.58
CA VAL A 243 12.51 9.19 32.64
C VAL A 243 11.49 8.13 32.27
N PHE A 244 10.31 8.51 31.79
CA PHE A 244 9.28 7.55 31.38
C PHE A 244 9.71 6.74 30.15
N LEU A 245 10.30 7.35 29.14
CA LEU A 245 10.81 6.65 27.95
C LEU A 245 11.85 5.58 28.30
N ASN A 246 12.76 5.90 29.22
CA ASN A 246 13.77 4.96 29.71
C ASN A 246 13.15 3.88 30.61
N ARG A 247 12.25 4.26 31.52
CA ARG A 247 11.55 3.34 32.43
C ARG A 247 10.72 2.32 31.66
N TYR A 248 9.98 2.76 30.65
CA TYR A 248 9.22 1.89 29.77
C TYR A 248 10.11 1.09 28.82
N GLY A 249 11.30 1.58 28.48
CA GLY A 249 12.19 0.94 27.51
C GLY A 249 11.75 1.15 26.06
N VAL A 250 11.13 2.31 25.76
CA VAL A 250 10.58 2.66 24.44
C VAL A 250 11.26 3.88 23.80
N LYS A 251 12.37 4.35 24.37
CA LYS A 251 13.13 5.49 23.81
C LYS A 251 13.54 5.25 22.35
N MET A 252 13.90 4.02 21.99
CA MET A 252 14.28 3.64 20.62
C MET A 252 13.09 3.50 19.67
N ASN A 253 11.85 3.64 20.16
CA ASN A 253 10.61 3.60 19.37
C ASN A 253 10.08 4.99 19.03
N LEU A 254 10.78 6.05 19.45
CA LEU A 254 10.50 7.41 18.99
C LEU A 254 10.76 7.51 17.49
N THR A 255 9.90 8.24 16.79
CA THR A 255 10.16 8.58 15.40
C THR A 255 11.21 9.70 15.29
N PRO A 256 11.88 9.87 14.13
CA PRO A 256 12.80 10.98 13.93
C PRO A 256 12.16 12.34 14.21
N ALA A 257 10.89 12.55 13.82
CA ALA A 257 10.18 13.79 14.11
C ALA A 257 9.89 13.97 15.61
N GLU A 258 9.57 12.90 16.33
CA GLU A 258 9.34 12.95 17.78
C GLU A 258 10.63 13.19 18.57
N GLU A 259 11.74 12.57 18.18
CA GLU A 259 13.04 12.82 18.79
C GLU A 259 13.46 14.28 18.58
N ALA A 260 13.32 14.80 17.36
CA ALA A 260 13.58 16.20 17.06
C ALA A 260 12.68 17.14 17.90
N PHE A 261 11.39 16.82 18.01
CA PHE A 261 10.42 17.59 18.79
C PHE A 261 10.78 17.69 20.27
N LEU A 262 11.23 16.58 20.89
CA LEU A 262 11.65 16.57 22.31
C LEU A 262 12.89 17.44 22.57
N GLN A 263 13.75 17.65 21.58
CA GLN A 263 14.97 18.44 21.75
C GLN A 263 14.75 19.95 21.58
N GLN A 264 13.62 20.37 21.00
CA GLN A 264 13.30 21.79 20.77
C GLN A 264 13.18 22.59 22.07
N GLU A 265 13.64 23.85 22.07
CA GLU A 265 13.53 24.73 23.26
C GLU A 265 12.25 25.57 23.27
N GLU A 266 11.63 25.77 22.10
CA GLU A 266 10.43 26.57 21.91
C GLU A 266 9.44 25.83 20.99
N TYR A 267 8.15 26.04 21.23
CA TYR A 267 7.06 25.39 20.51
C TYR A 267 6.05 26.41 20.01
N THR A 268 5.59 26.23 18.78
CA THR A 268 4.41 26.96 18.31
C THR A 268 3.14 26.28 18.83
N LYS A 269 2.06 27.06 18.96
CA LYS A 269 0.75 26.52 19.37
C LYS A 269 0.26 25.40 18.43
N GLN A 270 0.48 25.56 17.12
CA GLN A 270 0.06 24.55 16.15
C GLN A 270 0.81 23.23 16.37
N GLN A 271 2.13 23.27 16.58
CA GLN A 271 2.90 22.05 16.86
C GLN A 271 2.40 21.31 18.11
N LEU A 272 2.02 22.03 19.16
CA LEU A 272 1.45 21.44 20.38
C LEU A 272 0.08 20.82 20.10
N VAL A 273 -0.79 21.52 19.35
CA VAL A 273 -2.10 21.01 18.94
C VAL A 273 -1.96 19.76 18.08
N ASP A 274 -1.08 19.76 17.08
CA ASP A 274 -0.83 18.62 16.19
C ASP A 274 -0.39 17.39 16.97
N LYS A 275 0.42 17.55 18.03
CA LYS A 275 0.85 16.44 18.88
C LYS A 275 -0.24 15.99 19.87
N MET A 276 -1.16 16.87 20.27
CA MET A 276 -2.30 16.48 21.12
C MET A 276 -3.24 15.50 20.40
N TRP A 277 -3.40 15.66 19.09
CA TRP A 277 -4.19 14.77 18.24
C TRP A 277 -3.71 13.31 18.25
N LEU A 278 -2.44 13.06 18.60
CA LEU A 278 -1.91 11.69 18.76
C LEU A 278 -2.66 10.87 19.82
N PHE A 279 -3.42 11.49 20.74
CA PHE A 279 -4.29 10.75 21.67
C PHE A 279 -5.35 9.92 20.93
N GLU A 280 -5.90 10.42 19.82
CA GLU A 280 -6.94 9.72 19.05
C GLU A 280 -6.36 8.51 18.30
N ALA A 281 -5.19 8.69 17.70
CA ALA A 281 -4.44 7.58 17.12
C ALA A 281 -4.05 6.54 18.18
N ALA A 282 -3.60 7.00 19.36
CA ALA A 282 -3.25 6.13 20.47
C ALA A 282 -4.46 5.35 21.02
N TRP A 283 -5.63 5.97 21.11
CA TRP A 283 -6.87 5.28 21.51
C TRP A 283 -7.18 4.11 20.57
N THR A 284 -7.05 4.34 19.26
CA THR A 284 -7.25 3.29 18.23
C THR A 284 -6.24 2.17 18.37
N MET A 285 -4.96 2.50 18.61
CA MET A 285 -3.92 1.50 18.85
C MET A 285 -4.19 0.68 20.12
N LEU A 286 -4.54 1.33 21.24
CA LEU A 286 -4.89 0.64 22.48
C LEU A 286 -6.11 -0.27 22.32
N TRP A 287 -7.11 0.19 21.58
CA TRP A 287 -8.27 -0.63 21.22
C TRP A 287 -7.85 -1.86 20.42
N SER A 288 -6.98 -1.71 19.42
CA SER A 288 -6.52 -2.83 18.58
C SER A 288 -5.80 -3.93 19.37
N VAL A 289 -5.25 -3.62 20.56
CA VAL A 289 -4.56 -4.57 21.44
C VAL A 289 -5.34 -4.93 22.71
N ASN A 290 -6.66 -4.74 22.71
CA ASN A 290 -7.56 -5.06 23.82
C ASN A 290 -7.23 -4.38 25.16
N LEU A 291 -6.47 -3.28 25.13
CA LEU A 291 -6.23 -2.44 26.31
C LEU A 291 -7.34 -1.39 26.51
N VAL A 292 -8.13 -1.18 25.47
CA VAL A 292 -9.37 -0.40 25.48
C VAL A 292 -10.48 -1.24 24.85
N ASP A 293 -11.63 -1.33 25.52
CA ASP A 293 -12.72 -2.21 25.09
C ASP A 293 -13.47 -1.68 23.86
N LEU A 294 -13.66 -0.37 23.77
CA LEU A 294 -14.57 0.25 22.81
C LEU A 294 -13.88 1.31 21.95
N LEU A 295 -14.19 1.28 20.65
CA LEU A 295 -13.91 2.34 19.70
C LEU A 295 -15.24 2.98 19.29
N PRO A 296 -15.78 3.94 20.07
CA PRO A 296 -17.07 4.56 19.79
C PRO A 296 -17.00 5.40 18.51
N GLU A 297 -18.15 5.77 17.95
CA GLU A 297 -18.23 6.69 16.80
C GLU A 297 -17.34 7.93 16.98
N PRO A 298 -16.65 8.41 15.94
CA PRO A 298 -15.68 9.50 16.03
C PRO A 298 -16.38 10.87 16.07
N THR A 299 -17.33 11.04 17.00
CA THR A 299 -18.07 12.30 17.20
C THR A 299 -17.52 13.15 18.34
N ASN A 300 -16.65 12.57 19.17
CA ASN A 300 -16.01 13.22 20.31
C ASN A 300 -14.56 12.76 20.41
N ILE A 301 -13.71 13.60 20.99
CA ILE A 301 -12.36 13.21 21.39
C ILE A 301 -12.39 12.08 22.44
N CYS A 302 -11.33 11.29 22.47
CA CYS A 302 -11.13 10.16 23.36
C CYS A 302 -11.04 10.56 24.84
N ASP A 303 -11.19 9.58 25.73
CA ASP A 303 -11.01 9.79 27.17
C ASP A 303 -9.51 9.86 27.50
N VAL A 304 -8.96 11.07 27.40
CA VAL A 304 -7.55 11.36 27.66
C VAL A 304 -7.11 10.89 29.06
N GLU A 305 -7.97 11.02 30.07
CA GLU A 305 -7.62 10.61 31.43
C GLU A 305 -7.56 9.07 31.53
N ALA A 306 -8.45 8.34 30.87
CA ALA A 306 -8.38 6.88 30.80
C ALA A 306 -7.07 6.40 30.13
N VAL A 307 -6.66 7.04 29.04
CA VAL A 307 -5.41 6.73 28.33
C VAL A 307 -4.19 6.95 29.24
N LEU A 308 -4.14 8.07 29.96
CA LEU A 308 -3.04 8.39 30.86
C LEU A 308 -3.00 7.49 32.10
N ASN A 309 -4.17 7.13 32.63
CA ASN A 309 -4.28 6.15 33.72
C ASN A 309 -3.74 4.78 33.28
N LEU A 310 -3.98 4.38 32.03
CA LEU A 310 -3.42 3.15 31.48
C LEU A 310 -1.89 3.21 31.37
N LEU A 311 -1.32 4.32 30.89
CA LEU A 311 0.14 4.48 30.85
C LEU A 311 0.76 4.45 32.27
N THR A 312 0.04 4.92 33.29
CA THR A 312 0.57 4.94 34.66
C THR A 312 0.30 3.67 35.46
N SER A 313 -0.59 2.78 34.99
CA SER A 313 -0.86 1.50 35.63
C SER A 313 0.25 0.47 35.44
N TYR A 314 1.07 0.61 34.41
CA TYR A 314 2.22 -0.28 34.17
C TYR A 314 3.55 0.38 34.53
N THR A 315 4.48 -0.43 35.04
CA THR A 315 5.82 0.05 35.39
C THR A 315 6.73 0.14 34.18
N ASN A 316 6.59 -0.76 33.21
CA ASN A 316 7.42 -0.83 32.02
C ASN A 316 6.69 -1.58 30.89
N ILE A 317 7.25 -1.58 29.68
CA ILE A 317 6.63 -2.24 28.53
C ILE A 317 6.41 -3.75 28.75
N GLY A 318 7.31 -4.42 29.48
CA GLY A 318 7.18 -5.85 29.75
C GLY A 318 5.95 -6.19 30.58
N GLU A 319 5.54 -5.33 31.52
CA GLU A 319 4.29 -5.50 32.27
C GLU A 319 3.07 -5.26 31.38
N MET A 320 3.10 -4.20 30.56
CA MET A 320 2.00 -3.90 29.63
C MET A 320 1.78 -5.02 28.61
N LEU A 321 2.85 -5.66 28.12
CA LEU A 321 2.78 -6.75 27.15
C LEU A 321 2.11 -8.02 27.69
N VAL A 322 1.98 -8.18 29.03
CA VAL A 322 1.26 -9.32 29.62
C VAL A 322 -0.24 -9.23 29.36
N ASP A 323 -0.77 -8.00 29.29
CA ASP A 323 -2.20 -7.72 29.17
C ASP A 323 -2.62 -7.32 27.75
N VAL A 324 -1.67 -7.30 26.81
CA VAL A 324 -1.89 -6.97 25.40
C VAL A 324 -2.32 -8.20 24.61
N GLU A 325 -3.45 -8.09 23.91
CA GLU A 325 -3.96 -9.11 22.99
C GLU A 325 -4.41 -8.44 21.69
N LEU A 326 -3.73 -8.73 20.58
CA LEU A 326 -4.09 -8.18 19.27
C LEU A 326 -5.48 -8.71 18.84
N ARG A 327 -6.37 -7.79 18.49
CA ARG A 327 -7.68 -8.12 17.93
C ARG A 327 -7.54 -8.84 16.58
N PRO A 328 -8.51 -9.71 16.22
CA PRO A 328 -8.57 -10.33 14.91
C PRO A 328 -8.50 -9.31 13.76
N ALA A 329 -7.88 -9.71 12.65
CA ALA A 329 -7.66 -8.81 11.51
C ALA A 329 -8.96 -8.39 10.82
N ASP A 330 -9.96 -9.28 10.76
CA ASP A 330 -11.30 -8.96 10.27
C ASP A 330 -11.95 -7.86 11.11
N GLU A 331 -11.90 -7.95 12.45
CA GLU A 331 -12.44 -6.92 13.35
C GLU A 331 -11.76 -5.55 13.15
N ILE A 332 -10.42 -5.54 13.02
CA ILE A 332 -9.67 -4.29 12.77
C ILE A 332 -10.04 -3.70 11.40
N LEU A 333 -10.15 -4.53 10.36
CA LEU A 333 -10.49 -4.08 9.02
C LEU A 333 -11.93 -3.59 8.92
N ASP A 334 -12.87 -4.19 9.64
CA ASP A 334 -14.26 -3.75 9.68
C ASP A 334 -14.36 -2.31 10.22
N HIS A 335 -13.71 -2.02 11.35
CA HIS A 335 -13.64 -0.66 11.88
C HIS A 335 -12.83 0.31 11.00
N MET A 336 -11.80 -0.19 10.31
CA MET A 336 -11.06 0.62 9.34
C MET A 336 -11.91 1.03 8.14
N ASP A 337 -12.75 0.13 7.60
CA ASP A 337 -13.62 0.43 6.45
C ASP A 337 -14.72 1.44 6.81
N GLU A 338 -15.28 1.33 8.03
CA GLU A 338 -16.17 2.34 8.60
C GLU A 338 -15.49 3.70 8.70
N ASN A 339 -14.31 3.76 9.35
CA ASN A 339 -13.57 5.02 9.51
C ASN A 339 -13.12 5.60 8.17
N TYR A 340 -12.76 4.77 7.19
CA TYR A 340 -12.42 5.20 5.84
C TYR A 340 -13.62 5.85 5.14
N SER A 341 -14.81 5.27 5.32
CA SER A 341 -16.05 5.84 4.77
C SER A 341 -16.47 7.13 5.49
N TYR A 342 -16.22 7.24 6.80
CA TYR A 342 -16.37 8.50 7.55
C TYR A 342 -15.41 9.58 7.07
N HIS A 343 -14.15 9.21 6.77
CA HIS A 343 -13.17 10.14 6.24
C HIS A 343 -13.64 10.74 4.92
N TRP A 344 -14.06 9.88 3.98
CA TRP A 344 -14.63 10.33 2.72
C TRP A 344 -15.83 11.26 2.93
N ALA A 345 -16.75 10.93 3.83
CA ALA A 345 -17.94 11.74 4.09
C ALA A 345 -17.59 13.13 4.67
N CYS A 346 -16.57 13.22 5.53
CA CYS A 346 -16.04 14.49 6.03
C CYS A 346 -15.39 15.32 4.91
N VAL A 347 -14.59 14.68 4.06
CA VAL A 347 -13.95 15.34 2.91
C VAL A 347 -15.00 15.88 1.94
N GLU A 348 -16.00 15.07 1.59
CA GLU A 348 -17.08 15.45 0.67
C GLU A 348 -17.86 16.65 1.22
N ALA A 349 -18.24 16.63 2.51
CA ALA A 349 -18.91 17.76 3.14
C ALA A 349 -18.04 19.03 3.07
N ARG A 350 -16.76 18.93 3.40
CA ARG A 350 -15.83 20.07 3.35
C ARG A 350 -15.65 20.63 1.94
N VAL A 351 -15.50 19.76 0.93
CA VAL A 351 -15.38 20.17 -0.49
C VAL A 351 -16.62 20.95 -0.96
N ASN A 352 -17.80 20.55 -0.48
CA ASN A 352 -19.06 21.23 -0.78
C ASN A 352 -19.37 22.42 0.16
N GLY A 353 -18.49 22.74 1.11
CA GLY A 353 -18.70 23.82 2.09
C GLY A 353 -19.78 23.52 3.12
N GLU A 354 -20.09 22.25 3.34
CA GLU A 354 -21.05 21.75 4.31
C GLU A 354 -20.37 21.36 5.63
N THR A 355 -21.17 21.21 6.69
CA THR A 355 -20.68 20.68 7.97
C THR A 355 -20.55 19.16 7.91
N ALA A 356 -19.56 18.59 8.61
CA ALA A 356 -19.40 17.14 8.70
C ALA A 356 -20.72 16.45 9.13
N PRO A 357 -21.10 15.34 8.46
CA PRO A 357 -22.38 14.68 8.71
C PRO A 357 -22.37 14.00 10.08
N ALA A 358 -23.57 13.76 10.63
CA ALA A 358 -23.79 12.99 11.87
C ALA A 358 -22.92 13.39 13.09
N LEU A 359 -22.49 14.66 13.17
CA LEU A 359 -21.60 15.19 14.22
C LEU A 359 -20.20 14.54 14.24
N LEU A 360 -19.76 13.94 13.12
CA LEU A 360 -18.40 13.43 12.99
C LEU A 360 -17.38 14.55 13.24
N ASP A 361 -16.38 14.27 14.06
CA ASP A 361 -15.21 15.11 14.25
C ASP A 361 -14.14 14.69 13.26
N GLU A 362 -13.89 15.55 12.28
CA GLU A 362 -12.93 15.28 11.21
C GLU A 362 -11.50 15.04 11.72
N GLY A 363 -11.09 15.70 12.81
CA GLY A 363 -9.78 15.50 13.41
C GLY A 363 -9.65 14.11 14.04
N VAL A 364 -10.70 13.65 14.73
CA VAL A 364 -10.76 12.27 15.26
C VAL A 364 -10.70 11.26 14.13
N VAL A 365 -11.55 11.40 13.11
CA VAL A 365 -11.58 10.49 11.95
C VAL A 365 -10.22 10.38 11.27
N LEU A 366 -9.54 11.52 11.09
CA LEU A 366 -8.21 11.59 10.46
C LEU A 366 -7.16 10.80 11.25
N GLU A 367 -7.06 11.01 12.56
CA GLU A 367 -6.04 10.36 13.38
C GLU A 367 -6.32 8.87 13.59
N ARG A 368 -7.59 8.46 13.64
CA ARG A 368 -7.97 7.05 13.59
C ARG A 368 -7.54 6.41 12.28
N GLN A 369 -7.75 7.08 11.14
CA GLN A 369 -7.31 6.58 9.84
C GLN A 369 -5.79 6.41 9.79
N ARG A 370 -5.04 7.37 10.33
CA ARG A 370 -3.58 7.26 10.48
C ARG A 370 -3.18 6.00 11.25
N ALA A 371 -3.84 5.75 12.40
CA ALA A 371 -3.58 4.56 13.20
C ALA A 371 -3.88 3.27 12.41
N PHE A 372 -5.04 3.18 11.76
CA PHE A 372 -5.41 2.00 10.96
C PHE A 372 -4.46 1.74 9.80
N ASN A 373 -4.06 2.76 9.05
CA ASN A 373 -3.09 2.62 7.95
C ASN A 373 -1.75 2.07 8.46
N TRP A 374 -1.28 2.56 9.61
CA TRP A 374 -0.05 2.06 10.23
C TRP A 374 -0.19 0.62 10.76
N LEU A 375 -1.32 0.30 11.39
CA LEU A 375 -1.62 -1.02 11.94
C LEU A 375 -1.67 -2.11 10.87
N THR A 376 -2.28 -1.81 9.73
CA THR A 376 -2.56 -2.77 8.64
C THR A 376 -1.43 -2.92 7.63
N GLN A 377 -0.46 -1.99 7.63
CA GLN A 377 0.71 -2.02 6.74
C GLN A 377 0.38 -2.09 5.24
N LEU A 378 -0.82 -1.65 4.82
CA LEU A 378 -1.23 -1.71 3.41
C LEU A 378 -0.31 -0.95 2.46
N GLN A 379 0.33 0.12 2.95
CA GLN A 379 1.34 0.89 2.22
C GLN A 379 2.76 0.69 2.79
N ASN A 380 2.91 -0.13 3.84
CA ASN A 380 4.16 -0.38 4.55
C ASN A 380 4.95 0.90 4.93
N GLU A 381 4.24 1.95 5.35
CA GLU A 381 4.82 3.26 5.68
C GLU A 381 5.32 3.33 7.14
N ALA A 382 6.40 4.08 7.36
CA ALA A 382 6.80 4.46 8.71
C ALA A 382 5.79 5.45 9.32
N TRP A 383 5.69 5.54 10.66
CA TRP A 383 4.68 6.36 11.32
C TRP A 383 4.63 7.83 10.84
N ASP A 384 5.79 8.48 10.70
CA ASP A 384 5.88 9.88 10.25
C ASP A 384 5.51 10.05 8.76
N GLU A 385 5.48 8.95 8.00
CA GLU A 385 5.24 8.91 6.55
C GLU A 385 3.83 8.43 6.21
N VAL A 386 3.04 7.98 7.21
CA VAL A 386 1.69 7.46 6.99
C VAL A 386 0.87 8.47 6.21
N THR A 387 0.50 8.09 5.00
CA THR A 387 -0.36 8.88 4.13
C THR A 387 -1.82 8.60 4.46
N ILE A 388 -2.64 9.64 4.39
CA ILE A 388 -4.09 9.54 4.46
C ILE A 388 -4.57 10.15 3.17
N SER A 389 -5.01 9.31 2.24
CA SER A 389 -5.57 9.78 0.98
C SER A 389 -6.86 10.56 1.29
N SER A 390 -6.85 11.83 0.86
CA SER A 390 -8.00 12.74 0.91
C SER A 390 -9.02 12.39 -0.14
#